data_AF-A0A7Y7H3A1-F1
#
_entry.id   AF-A0A7Y7H3A1-F1
#
_cell.length_a   1.000
_cell.length_b   1.000
_cell.length_c   1.000
_cell.angle_alpha   90.00
_cell.angle_beta   90.00
_cell.angle_gamma   90.00
#
_symmetry.space_group_name_H-M   'P 1'
#
loop_
_entity.id
_entity.type
_entity.pdbx_description
1 polymer ?
#
loop_
_entity_poly.entity_id
_entity_poly.type
_entity_poly.pdbx_seq_one_letter_code
_entity_poly.pdbx_strand_id
1 'polypeptide(L)'
;MAENKIKECSKLIAQQGMTIAFAESATAGWLCSEFALTDESGQVLKGGIACYDADLKVSLLGVPKGLIDQFTPESMEVTREMAYRLAHLIPSDIQVTVTGLTTPGGSETPEKPVGTMFVYALIHDRHLSFRKVFQGSCEEIIQQTIQATAEMLIRGLTQFNYHQHISTMATKNNKKTAAAASRSPEVESALKELFIDEIKDLYWAEKHLATALPKLIKGATSEDLKQTITTHLEETKNHVTRLESVFESIGEKASAKKCLAMEGLLNEATELLSDTDKGTEVRDVAIISAAQKVEHYEIASYGTLRTLAGTLGYSEAQSLLEETLAEEKNADALLTQVAENYVNEAAAAETE
;
A
#
# COMPACT_ATOMS: atom_id res chain seq x y z
N MET A 1 18.11 -25.28 -16.51
CA MET A 1 16.75 -25.10 -17.06
C MET A 1 15.97 -24.18 -16.12
N ALA A 2 16.27 -22.90 -16.19
CA ALA A 2 15.39 -21.82 -15.73
C ALA A 2 15.01 -21.11 -17.02
N GLU A 3 13.91 -21.55 -17.65
CA GLU A 3 13.34 -20.80 -18.78
C GLU A 3 13.05 -19.38 -18.28
N ASN A 4 13.68 -18.41 -18.94
CA ASN A 4 13.87 -17.03 -18.54
C ASN A 4 12.61 -16.41 -17.89
N LYS A 5 12.69 -15.98 -16.62
CA LYS A 5 11.56 -15.36 -15.89
C LYS A 5 11.01 -14.13 -16.60
N ILE A 6 11.83 -13.45 -17.40
CA ILE A 6 11.37 -12.33 -18.25
C ILE A 6 10.36 -12.82 -19.29
N LYS A 7 10.59 -13.97 -19.92
CA LYS A 7 9.62 -14.56 -20.88
C LYS A 7 8.32 -14.93 -20.19
N GLU A 8 8.38 -15.52 -19.00
CA GLU A 8 7.19 -15.83 -18.18
C GLU A 8 6.43 -14.56 -17.81
N CYS A 9 7.14 -13.52 -17.35
CA CYS A 9 6.55 -12.24 -17.00
C CYS A 9 5.92 -11.53 -18.21
N SER A 10 6.62 -11.50 -19.34
CA SER A 10 6.13 -10.94 -20.61
C SER A 10 4.84 -11.63 -21.06
N LYS A 11 4.81 -12.96 -21.03
CA LYS A 11 3.59 -13.75 -21.32
C LYS A 11 2.44 -13.39 -20.39
N LEU A 12 2.71 -13.26 -19.10
CA LEU A 12 1.68 -12.93 -18.11
C LEU A 12 1.09 -11.53 -18.33
N ILE A 13 1.95 -10.54 -18.61
CA ILE A 13 1.53 -9.17 -18.94
C ILE A 13 0.68 -9.17 -20.22
N ALA A 14 1.11 -9.88 -21.26
CA ALA A 14 0.38 -10.01 -22.51
C ALA A 14 -0.99 -10.68 -22.35
N GLN A 15 -1.06 -11.75 -21.55
CA GLN A 15 -2.30 -12.46 -21.22
C GLN A 15 -3.31 -11.55 -20.50
N GLN A 16 -2.84 -10.57 -19.75
CA GLN A 16 -3.66 -9.58 -19.06
C GLN A 16 -3.98 -8.35 -19.94
N GLY A 17 -3.46 -8.30 -21.17
CA GLY A 17 -3.64 -7.16 -22.07
C GLY A 17 -3.00 -5.87 -21.55
N MET A 18 -2.02 -5.99 -20.64
CA MET A 18 -1.35 -4.87 -20.01
C MET A 18 -0.09 -4.49 -20.78
N THR A 19 0.38 -3.27 -20.51
CA THR A 19 1.58 -2.70 -21.12
C THR A 19 2.60 -2.30 -20.06
N ILE A 20 3.89 -2.32 -20.40
CA ILE A 20 5.00 -2.05 -19.48
C ILE A 20 5.99 -1.02 -20.05
N ALA A 21 6.48 -0.13 -19.20
CA ALA A 21 7.53 0.84 -19.49
C ALA A 21 8.58 0.87 -18.38
N PHE A 22 9.80 1.32 -18.73
CA PHE A 22 10.95 1.30 -17.82
C PHE A 22 11.63 2.67 -17.67
N ALA A 23 12.10 2.99 -16.46
CA ALA A 23 13.14 4.02 -16.26
C ALA A 23 14.32 3.42 -15.50
N GLU A 24 15.48 3.36 -16.15
CA GLU A 24 16.61 2.58 -15.69
C GLU A 24 17.82 3.47 -15.42
N SER A 25 18.37 3.39 -14.20
CA SER A 25 19.69 3.94 -13.89
C SER A 25 20.72 2.82 -13.98
N ALA A 26 20.93 2.08 -12.89
CA ALA A 26 21.99 1.09 -12.76
C ALA A 26 21.97 -0.05 -13.80
N THR A 27 20.81 -0.40 -14.34
CA THR A 27 20.65 -1.44 -15.37
C THR A 27 20.78 -0.90 -16.80
N ALA A 28 20.83 0.42 -16.98
CA ALA A 28 21.19 1.11 -18.22
C ALA A 28 20.44 0.66 -19.50
N GLY A 29 19.17 0.25 -19.39
CA GLY A 29 18.36 -0.20 -20.53
C GLY A 29 18.37 -1.72 -20.72
N TRP A 30 19.18 -2.46 -19.95
CA TRP A 30 19.26 -3.91 -20.08
C TRP A 30 17.94 -4.57 -19.69
N LEU A 31 17.25 -4.11 -18.65
CA LEU A 31 15.94 -4.68 -18.28
C LEU A 31 14.92 -4.50 -19.41
N CYS A 32 14.83 -3.30 -20.00
CA CYS A 32 14.00 -3.05 -21.17
C CYS A 32 14.39 -3.95 -22.36
N SER A 33 15.70 -4.13 -22.60
CA SER A 33 16.18 -4.98 -23.70
C SER A 33 15.80 -6.46 -23.53
N GLU A 34 15.79 -6.99 -22.31
CA GLU A 34 15.36 -8.36 -22.04
C GLU A 34 13.87 -8.54 -22.37
N PHE A 35 13.03 -7.54 -22.09
CA PHE A 35 11.63 -7.53 -22.52
C PHE A 35 11.47 -7.33 -24.03
N ALA A 36 12.37 -6.61 -24.70
CA ALA A 36 12.35 -6.46 -26.15
C ALA A 36 12.65 -7.79 -26.89
N LEU A 37 13.36 -8.71 -26.22
CA LEU A 37 13.74 -10.02 -26.76
C LEU A 37 12.69 -11.12 -26.54
N THR A 38 11.54 -10.80 -25.93
CA THR A 38 10.43 -11.76 -25.77
C THR A 38 9.52 -11.79 -26.99
N ASP A 39 8.81 -12.91 -27.16
CA ASP A 39 7.88 -13.11 -28.28
C ASP A 39 6.69 -12.13 -28.23
N GLU A 40 6.30 -11.68 -27.03
CA GLU A 40 5.18 -10.77 -26.80
C GLU A 40 5.59 -9.29 -26.76
N SER A 41 6.88 -8.98 -26.99
CA SER A 41 7.44 -7.62 -26.85
C SER A 41 6.63 -6.54 -27.59
N GLY A 42 6.21 -6.80 -28.82
CA GLY A 42 5.39 -5.85 -29.61
C GLY A 42 3.98 -5.60 -29.06
N GLN A 43 3.49 -6.43 -28.14
CA GLN A 43 2.20 -6.27 -27.47
C GLN A 43 2.34 -5.57 -26.11
N VAL A 44 3.42 -5.86 -25.38
CA VAL A 44 3.57 -5.44 -23.98
C VAL A 44 4.47 -4.22 -23.81
N LEU A 45 5.58 -4.14 -24.53
CA LEU A 45 6.65 -3.17 -24.25
C LEU A 45 6.33 -1.82 -24.89
N LYS A 46 6.22 -0.78 -24.07
CA LYS A 46 6.01 0.61 -24.52
C LYS A 46 7.32 1.34 -24.76
N GLY A 47 8.38 0.95 -24.07
CA GLY A 47 9.72 1.50 -24.19
C GLY A 47 10.37 1.70 -22.84
N GLY A 48 11.53 2.36 -22.83
CA GLY A 48 12.20 2.72 -21.59
C GLY A 48 13.15 3.89 -21.76
N ILE A 49 13.49 4.52 -20.64
CA ILE A 49 14.42 5.63 -20.55
C ILE A 49 15.61 5.19 -19.72
N ALA A 50 16.81 5.20 -20.30
CA ALA A 50 18.04 5.08 -19.54
C ALA A 50 18.40 6.45 -18.95
N CYS A 51 18.26 6.58 -17.63
CA CYS A 51 18.47 7.80 -16.86
C CYS A 51 19.54 7.57 -15.79
N TYR A 52 20.77 7.39 -16.24
CA TYR A 52 21.91 7.03 -15.39
C TYR A 52 22.33 8.18 -14.48
N ASP A 53 22.44 9.38 -15.06
CA ASP A 53 22.90 10.58 -14.36
C ASP A 53 21.82 11.20 -13.47
N ALA A 54 22.22 11.81 -12.35
CA ALA A 54 21.30 12.44 -11.40
C ALA A 54 20.58 13.67 -11.99
N ASP A 55 21.26 14.47 -12.81
CA ASP A 55 20.69 15.66 -13.44
C ASP A 55 19.66 15.27 -14.51
N LEU A 56 19.83 14.11 -15.16
CA LEU A 56 18.81 13.56 -16.05
C LEU A 56 17.55 13.13 -15.30
N LYS A 57 17.67 12.65 -14.05
CA LYS A 57 16.49 12.33 -13.22
C LYS A 57 15.67 13.59 -12.95
N VAL A 58 16.33 14.73 -12.74
CA VAL A 58 15.66 16.03 -12.55
C VAL A 58 15.10 16.57 -13.87
N SER A 59 15.94 16.71 -14.89
CA SER A 59 15.60 17.43 -16.11
C SER A 59 14.66 16.66 -17.04
N LEU A 60 14.79 15.32 -17.10
CA LEU A 60 13.98 14.48 -17.98
C LEU A 60 12.78 13.88 -17.24
N LEU A 61 13.01 13.29 -16.06
CA LEU A 61 11.95 12.65 -15.28
C LEU A 61 11.28 13.62 -14.30
N GLY A 62 11.75 14.86 -14.13
CA GLY A 62 11.10 15.81 -13.22
C GLY A 62 11.20 15.42 -11.74
N VAL A 63 12.16 14.57 -11.36
CA VAL A 63 12.41 14.24 -9.95
C VAL A 63 12.84 15.52 -9.23
N PRO A 64 12.20 15.91 -8.10
CA PRO A 64 12.59 17.11 -7.37
C PRO A 64 14.04 17.01 -6.90
N LYS A 65 14.84 18.04 -7.21
CA LYS A 65 16.26 18.07 -6.82
C LYS A 65 16.46 17.88 -5.31
N GLY A 66 15.60 18.47 -4.48
CA GLY A 66 15.65 18.32 -3.02
C GLY A 66 15.52 16.87 -2.56
N LEU A 67 14.80 16.02 -3.30
CA LEU A 67 14.68 14.59 -2.99
C LEU A 67 16.02 13.86 -3.22
N ILE A 68 16.71 14.20 -4.30
CA ILE A 68 18.04 13.65 -4.61
C ILE A 68 19.07 14.16 -3.59
N ASP A 69 19.01 15.43 -3.21
CA ASP A 69 19.92 16.02 -2.23
C ASP A 69 19.77 15.36 -0.85
N GLN A 70 18.54 14.99 -0.47
CA GLN A 70 18.24 14.35 0.82
C GLN A 70 18.55 12.85 0.85
N PHE A 71 18.16 12.11 -0.20
CA PHE A 71 18.19 10.64 -0.17
C PHE A 71 19.24 10.02 -1.10
N THR A 72 19.96 10.82 -1.88
CA THR A 72 20.87 10.43 -2.98
C THR A 72 20.14 9.84 -4.19
N PRO A 73 20.76 9.80 -5.39
CA PRO A 73 20.13 9.25 -6.60
C PRO A 73 19.78 7.75 -6.51
N GLU A 74 20.54 6.99 -5.72
CA GLU A 74 20.35 5.57 -5.46
C GLU A 74 19.61 5.36 -4.14
N SER A 75 18.29 5.58 -4.16
CA SER A 75 17.39 5.45 -3.00
C SER A 75 16.01 4.94 -3.42
N MET A 76 15.22 4.43 -2.47
CA MET A 76 13.85 3.99 -2.76
C MET A 76 12.93 5.17 -3.09
N GLU A 77 13.13 6.30 -2.43
CA GLU A 77 12.36 7.54 -2.60
C GLU A 77 12.52 8.07 -4.01
N VAL A 78 13.76 8.17 -4.50
CA VAL A 78 14.05 8.58 -5.88
C VAL A 78 13.53 7.55 -6.88
N THR A 79 13.71 6.25 -6.61
CA THR A 79 13.21 5.18 -7.49
C THR A 79 11.70 5.22 -7.64
N ARG A 80 10.96 5.43 -6.53
CA ARG A 80 9.51 5.59 -6.51
C ARG A 80 9.07 6.83 -7.28
N GLU A 81 9.69 7.97 -7.02
CA GLU A 81 9.35 9.23 -7.72
C GLU A 81 9.56 9.10 -9.23
N MET A 82 10.65 8.45 -9.66
CA MET A 82 10.87 8.15 -11.07
C MET A 82 9.70 7.36 -11.69
N ALA A 83 9.05 6.45 -10.95
CA ALA A 83 7.95 5.64 -11.48
C ALA A 83 6.68 6.47 -11.70
N TYR A 84 6.31 7.32 -10.74
CA TYR A 84 5.17 8.23 -10.90
C TYR A 84 5.37 9.19 -12.07
N ARG A 85 6.60 9.68 -12.24
CA ARG A 85 6.92 10.60 -13.34
C ARG A 85 7.00 9.91 -14.69
N LEU A 86 7.53 8.69 -14.74
CA LEU A 86 7.58 7.89 -15.97
C LEU A 86 6.19 7.69 -16.55
N ALA A 87 5.16 7.50 -15.72
CA ALA A 87 3.77 7.35 -16.14
C ALA A 87 3.26 8.52 -17.01
N HIS A 88 3.78 9.73 -16.79
CA HIS A 88 3.43 10.91 -17.58
C HIS A 88 4.18 10.98 -18.92
N LEU A 89 5.38 10.40 -19.02
CA LEU A 89 6.20 10.41 -20.23
C LEU A 89 5.89 9.24 -21.16
N ILE A 90 5.75 8.04 -20.59
CA ILE A 90 5.43 6.81 -21.31
C ILE A 90 4.22 6.16 -20.62
N PRO A 91 2.99 6.52 -21.03
CA PRO A 91 1.79 5.90 -20.49
C PRO A 91 1.78 4.39 -20.74
N SER A 92 1.75 3.63 -19.65
CA SER A 92 1.64 2.17 -19.62
C SER A 92 0.97 1.74 -18.31
N ASP A 93 0.40 0.53 -18.31
CA ASP A 93 -0.26 -0.03 -17.13
C ASP A 93 0.72 -0.37 -16.00
N ILE A 94 1.96 -0.68 -16.37
CA ILE A 94 3.05 -1.04 -15.47
C ILE A 94 4.22 -0.09 -15.72
N GLN A 95 4.63 0.64 -14.69
CA GLN A 95 5.85 1.46 -14.69
C GLN A 95 6.88 0.77 -13.81
N VAL A 96 8.07 0.47 -14.33
CA VAL A 96 9.14 -0.16 -13.54
C VAL A 96 10.37 0.74 -13.54
N THR A 97 10.89 1.02 -12.36
CA THR A 97 12.07 1.87 -12.20
C THR A 97 13.12 1.20 -11.36
N VAL A 98 14.38 1.46 -11.72
CA VAL A 98 15.54 0.83 -11.08
C VAL A 98 16.65 1.84 -10.85
N THR A 99 17.11 1.92 -9.60
CA THR A 99 18.36 2.60 -9.21
C THR A 99 19.22 1.64 -8.39
N GLY A 100 20.49 1.99 -8.18
CA GLY A 100 21.38 1.17 -7.37
C GLY A 100 22.85 1.38 -7.67
N LEU A 101 23.67 0.65 -6.91
CA LEU A 101 25.12 0.73 -6.95
C LEU A 101 25.68 -0.59 -7.51
N THR A 102 26.07 -0.61 -8.77
CA THR A 102 26.71 -1.79 -9.40
C THR A 102 28.24 -1.74 -9.33
N THR A 103 28.78 -0.58 -8.96
CA THR A 103 30.21 -0.30 -8.73
C THR A 103 30.36 0.69 -7.56
N PRO A 104 31.55 0.83 -6.95
CA PRO A 104 31.80 1.86 -5.95
C PRO A 104 31.42 3.26 -6.46
N GLY A 105 30.84 4.10 -5.60
CA GLY A 105 30.24 5.36 -6.02
C GLY A 105 30.02 6.37 -4.89
N GLY A 106 29.65 7.60 -5.26
CA GLY A 106 29.57 8.75 -4.33
C GLY A 106 28.46 8.67 -3.28
N SER A 107 27.48 7.78 -3.45
CA SER A 107 26.41 7.56 -2.48
C SER A 107 26.57 6.25 -1.67
N GLU A 108 27.68 5.53 -1.86
CA GLU A 108 27.99 4.30 -1.11
C GLU A 108 28.18 4.59 0.39
N THR A 109 27.55 3.78 1.24
CA THR A 109 27.74 3.79 2.69
C THR A 109 27.85 2.34 3.21
N PRO A 110 28.30 2.11 4.46
CA PRO A 110 28.28 0.77 5.05
C PRO A 110 26.90 0.10 5.02
N GLU A 111 25.83 0.88 5.16
CA GLU A 111 24.44 0.43 5.13
C GLU A 111 23.94 0.22 3.70
N LYS A 112 24.52 0.93 2.72
CA LYS A 112 24.21 0.88 1.29
C LYS A 112 25.48 0.56 0.47
N PRO A 113 26.01 -0.67 0.58
CA PRO A 113 27.23 -1.07 -0.12
C PRO A 113 26.99 -1.28 -1.63
N VAL A 114 28.07 -1.44 -2.39
CA VAL A 114 27.99 -1.96 -3.76
C VAL A 114 27.20 -3.26 -3.79
N GLY A 115 26.33 -3.39 -4.81
CA GLY A 115 25.32 -4.43 -4.93
C GLY A 115 23.95 -4.00 -4.44
N THR A 116 23.81 -2.86 -3.77
CA THR A 116 22.49 -2.36 -3.34
C THR A 116 21.68 -1.87 -4.52
N MET A 117 20.53 -2.50 -4.75
CA MET A 117 19.61 -2.20 -5.83
C MET A 117 18.22 -1.90 -5.27
N PHE A 118 17.59 -0.86 -5.82
CA PHE A 118 16.23 -0.45 -5.52
C PHE A 118 15.40 -0.63 -6.78
N VAL A 119 14.28 -1.34 -6.65
CA VAL A 119 13.33 -1.53 -7.73
C VAL A 119 11.96 -1.12 -7.21
N TYR A 120 11.24 -0.35 -8.02
CA TYR A 120 9.86 0.02 -7.76
C TYR A 120 9.02 -0.26 -9.01
N ALA A 121 7.83 -0.80 -8.82
CA ALA A 121 6.85 -1.01 -9.87
C ALA A 121 5.49 -0.43 -9.46
N LEU A 122 4.95 0.45 -10.30
CA LEU A 122 3.60 0.98 -10.22
C LEU A 122 2.72 0.21 -11.21
N ILE A 123 1.74 -0.53 -10.70
CA ILE A 123 0.77 -1.30 -11.49
C ILE A 123 -0.61 -0.71 -11.21
N HIS A 124 -1.06 0.23 -12.06
CA HIS A 124 -2.18 1.13 -11.74
C HIS A 124 -1.96 1.78 -10.36
N ASP A 125 -2.86 1.60 -9.40
CA ASP A 125 -2.76 2.17 -8.04
C ASP A 125 -1.98 1.29 -7.05
N ARG A 126 -1.43 0.15 -7.51
CA ARG A 126 -0.68 -0.78 -6.64
C ARG A 126 0.81 -0.59 -6.78
N HIS A 127 1.51 -0.79 -5.67
CA HIS A 127 2.94 -0.55 -5.55
C HIS A 127 3.63 -1.85 -5.16
N LEU A 128 4.64 -2.24 -5.93
CA LEU A 128 5.57 -3.31 -5.58
C LEU A 128 6.96 -2.71 -5.51
N SER A 129 7.76 -3.12 -4.53
CA SER A 129 9.14 -2.67 -4.47
C SER A 129 10.03 -3.66 -3.74
N PHE A 130 11.33 -3.56 -3.96
CA PHE A 130 12.32 -4.18 -3.09
C PHE A 130 13.61 -3.37 -3.03
N ARG A 131 14.29 -3.52 -1.90
CA ARG A 131 15.70 -3.19 -1.72
C ARG A 131 16.46 -4.49 -1.48
N LYS A 132 17.49 -4.77 -2.28
CA LYS A 132 18.33 -5.97 -2.13
C LYS A 132 19.79 -5.63 -2.33
N VAL A 133 20.67 -6.37 -1.66
CA VAL A 133 22.12 -6.34 -1.89
C VAL A 133 22.51 -7.61 -2.62
N PHE A 134 22.87 -7.49 -3.89
CA PHE A 134 23.37 -8.60 -4.69
C PHE A 134 24.89 -8.69 -4.62
N GLN A 135 25.43 -9.88 -4.84
CA GLN A 135 26.86 -10.13 -4.82
C GLN A 135 27.34 -10.50 -6.22
N GLY A 136 28.60 -10.18 -6.51
CA GLY A 136 29.25 -10.50 -7.78
C GLY A 136 29.77 -9.28 -8.52
N SER A 137 30.12 -9.48 -9.78
CA SER A 137 30.47 -8.43 -10.73
C SER A 137 29.28 -7.52 -11.03
N CYS A 138 29.57 -6.33 -11.57
CA CYS A 138 28.55 -5.39 -12.05
C CYS A 138 27.52 -6.07 -12.97
N GLU A 139 27.99 -6.91 -13.90
CA GLU A 139 27.14 -7.69 -14.81
C GLU A 139 26.22 -8.66 -14.06
N GLU A 140 26.77 -9.44 -13.13
CA GLU A 140 26.00 -10.40 -12.33
C GLU A 140 24.97 -9.71 -11.43
N ILE A 141 25.30 -8.54 -10.87
CA ILE A 141 24.37 -7.73 -10.06
C ILE A 141 23.19 -7.27 -10.93
N ILE A 142 23.44 -6.80 -12.15
CA ILE A 142 22.38 -6.38 -13.08
C ILE A 142 21.50 -7.58 -13.47
N GLN A 143 22.08 -8.71 -13.83
CA GLN A 143 21.34 -9.93 -14.17
C GLN A 143 20.46 -10.41 -13.02
N GLN A 144 20.99 -10.44 -11.79
CA GLN A 144 20.22 -10.79 -10.59
C GLN A 144 19.07 -9.81 -10.34
N THR A 145 19.29 -8.52 -10.58
CA THR A 145 18.26 -7.48 -10.45
C THR A 145 17.14 -7.65 -11.46
N ILE A 146 17.49 -7.93 -12.72
CA ILE A 146 16.52 -8.21 -13.81
C ILE A 146 15.65 -9.41 -13.45
N GLN A 147 16.30 -10.51 -13.04
CA GLN A 147 15.62 -11.73 -12.60
C GLN A 147 14.68 -11.47 -11.41
N ALA A 148 15.16 -10.78 -10.38
CA ALA A 148 14.37 -10.46 -9.19
C ALA A 148 13.19 -9.53 -9.51
N THR A 149 13.37 -8.61 -10.45
CA THR A 149 12.30 -7.73 -10.96
C THR A 149 11.21 -8.55 -11.63
N ALA A 150 11.57 -9.47 -12.52
CA ALA A 150 10.61 -10.36 -13.19
C ALA A 150 9.83 -11.20 -12.16
N GLU A 151 10.50 -11.75 -11.15
CA GLU A 151 9.86 -12.52 -10.09
C GLU A 151 8.90 -11.68 -9.23
N MET A 152 9.26 -10.43 -8.91
CA MET A 152 8.39 -9.49 -8.21
C MET A 152 7.13 -9.21 -9.01
N LEU A 153 7.28 -8.92 -10.31
CA LEU A 153 6.15 -8.64 -11.21
C LEU A 153 5.26 -9.87 -11.36
N ILE A 154 5.82 -11.07 -11.59
CA ILE A 154 5.04 -12.31 -11.68
C ILE A 154 4.20 -12.51 -10.42
N ARG A 155 4.79 -12.34 -9.23
CA ARG A 155 4.05 -12.48 -7.96
C ARG A 155 2.91 -11.46 -7.86
N GLY A 156 3.17 -10.19 -8.16
CA GLY A 156 2.16 -9.14 -8.08
C GLY A 156 1.04 -9.24 -9.13
N LEU A 157 1.37 -9.69 -10.34
CA LEU A 157 0.43 -9.92 -11.44
C LEU A 157 -0.35 -11.24 -11.27
N THR A 158 0.21 -12.24 -10.59
CA THR A 158 -0.54 -13.46 -10.27
C THR A 158 -1.55 -13.20 -9.15
N GLN A 159 -1.20 -12.37 -8.16
CA GLN A 159 -2.15 -11.86 -7.17
C GLN A 159 -3.22 -10.95 -7.79
N PHE A 160 -2.89 -10.26 -8.89
CA PHE A 160 -3.85 -9.52 -9.73
C PHE A 160 -4.87 -10.45 -10.40
N ASN A 161 -4.42 -11.58 -10.96
CA ASN A 161 -5.29 -12.56 -11.60
C ASN A 161 -6.35 -13.15 -10.64
N TYR A 162 -6.06 -13.30 -9.34
CA TYR A 162 -7.07 -13.75 -8.38
C TYR A 162 -8.22 -12.74 -8.21
N HIS A 163 -7.94 -11.43 -8.32
CA HIS A 163 -8.92 -10.36 -8.18
C HIS A 163 -9.63 -10.02 -9.52
N GLN A 164 -8.92 -10.07 -10.65
CA GLN A 164 -9.49 -9.82 -11.98
C GLN A 164 -10.28 -11.00 -12.54
N HIS A 165 -9.96 -12.26 -12.22
CA HIS A 165 -10.80 -13.41 -12.64
C HIS A 165 -12.21 -13.34 -12.03
N ILE A 166 -12.38 -12.74 -10.84
CA ILE A 166 -13.70 -12.52 -10.24
C ILE A 166 -14.44 -11.37 -10.94
N SER A 167 -13.75 -10.29 -11.31
CA SER A 167 -14.36 -9.11 -11.96
C SER A 167 -14.69 -9.31 -13.46
N THR A 168 -13.83 -9.99 -14.23
CA THR A 168 -14.01 -10.19 -15.68
C THR A 168 -14.93 -11.37 -16.06
N MET A 169 -15.15 -12.34 -15.15
CA MET A 169 -16.18 -13.38 -15.36
C MET A 169 -17.61 -12.84 -15.30
N ALA A 170 -17.85 -11.72 -14.63
CA ALA A 170 -19.19 -11.12 -14.52
C ALA A 170 -19.72 -10.48 -15.82
N THR A 171 -18.84 -10.12 -16.77
CA THR A 171 -19.22 -9.30 -17.93
C THR A 171 -19.24 -10.02 -19.28
N LYS A 172 -18.56 -11.17 -19.45
CA LYS A 172 -18.45 -11.82 -20.77
C LYS A 172 -19.24 -13.12 -20.99
N ASN A 173 -19.87 -13.71 -19.97
CA ASN A 173 -20.50 -15.04 -20.11
C ASN A 173 -22.03 -15.03 -20.30
N ASN A 174 -22.57 -13.98 -20.90
CA ASN A 174 -23.99 -13.90 -21.25
C ASN A 174 -24.24 -14.42 -22.69
N LYS A 175 -23.90 -15.68 -22.95
CA LYS A 175 -24.54 -16.58 -23.94
C LYS A 175 -23.77 -17.91 -24.06
N LYS A 176 -24.34 -18.96 -23.46
CA LYS A 176 -24.17 -20.39 -23.77
C LYS A 176 -22.84 -21.05 -23.39
N THR A 177 -22.73 -21.56 -22.16
CA THR A 177 -23.00 -22.96 -21.78
C THR A 177 -22.52 -23.22 -20.34
N ALA A 178 -23.33 -23.97 -19.61
CA ALA A 178 -23.15 -24.34 -18.21
C ALA A 178 -22.16 -25.51 -18.03
N ALA A 179 -21.35 -25.47 -16.98
CA ALA A 179 -21.31 -26.49 -15.90
C ALA A 179 -20.10 -26.30 -14.95
N ALA A 180 -20.40 -26.31 -13.65
CA ALA A 180 -19.54 -26.42 -12.46
C ALA A 180 -18.71 -25.17 -12.06
N ALA A 181 -18.83 -24.58 -10.86
CA ALA A 181 -19.44 -25.04 -9.61
C ALA A 181 -20.35 -23.94 -9.01
N SER A 182 -21.64 -24.23 -8.89
CA SER A 182 -22.56 -23.44 -8.07
C SER A 182 -22.16 -23.64 -6.61
N ARG A 183 -21.84 -22.55 -5.91
CA ARG A 183 -22.01 -22.51 -4.45
C ARG A 183 -23.51 -22.60 -4.18
N SER A 184 -23.93 -23.31 -3.14
CA SER A 184 -25.35 -23.39 -2.81
C SER A 184 -25.84 -22.00 -2.37
N PRO A 185 -27.12 -21.65 -2.62
CA PRO A 185 -27.72 -20.40 -2.15
C PRO A 185 -27.55 -20.17 -0.64
N GLU A 186 -27.41 -21.26 0.12
CA GLU A 186 -27.21 -21.24 1.57
C GLU A 186 -25.86 -20.64 1.97
N VAL A 187 -24.78 -20.87 1.19
CA VAL A 187 -23.44 -20.35 1.48
C VAL A 187 -23.32 -18.86 1.10
N GLU A 188 -24.00 -18.44 0.03
CA GLU A 188 -24.10 -17.02 -0.35
C GLU A 188 -24.90 -16.21 0.69
N SER A 189 -25.98 -16.79 1.23
CA SER A 189 -26.74 -16.20 2.34
C SER A 189 -25.87 -16.00 3.59
N ALA A 190 -25.11 -17.03 3.99
CA ALA A 190 -24.28 -16.96 5.19
C ALA A 190 -23.15 -15.91 5.07
N LEU A 191 -22.55 -15.77 3.89
CA LEU A 191 -21.50 -14.76 3.67
C LEU A 191 -22.06 -13.34 3.66
N LYS A 192 -23.25 -13.15 3.08
CA LYS A 192 -23.97 -11.88 3.13
C LYS A 192 -24.36 -11.51 4.57
N GLU A 193 -24.85 -12.47 5.33
CA GLU A 193 -25.18 -12.29 6.75
C GLU A 193 -23.94 -11.87 7.56
N LEU A 194 -22.81 -12.56 7.37
CA LEU A 194 -21.54 -12.18 8.00
C LEU A 194 -21.11 -10.77 7.60
N PHE A 195 -21.15 -10.43 6.31
CA PHE A 195 -20.80 -9.08 5.84
C PHE A 195 -21.68 -8.01 6.51
N ILE A 196 -22.99 -8.23 6.58
CA ILE A 196 -23.93 -7.32 7.22
C ILE A 196 -23.67 -7.20 8.72
N ASP A 197 -23.32 -8.30 9.40
CA ASP A 197 -23.01 -8.28 10.84
C ASP A 197 -21.73 -7.49 11.12
N GLU A 198 -20.68 -7.73 10.33
CA GLU A 198 -19.38 -7.06 10.45
C GLU A 198 -19.46 -5.55 10.14
N ILE A 199 -20.23 -5.11 9.13
CA ILE A 199 -20.41 -3.66 8.89
C ILE A 199 -21.19 -2.98 10.03
N LYS A 200 -22.09 -3.70 10.73
CA LYS A 200 -22.80 -3.16 11.90
C LYS A 200 -21.88 -3.00 13.10
N ASP A 201 -20.95 -3.94 13.27
CA ASP A 201 -19.92 -3.88 14.30
C ASP A 201 -18.97 -2.72 14.02
N LEU A 202 -18.54 -2.53 12.77
CA LEU A 202 -17.66 -1.41 12.38
C LEU A 202 -18.37 -0.05 12.50
N TYR A 203 -19.63 0.04 12.08
CA TYR A 203 -20.43 1.27 12.26
C TYR A 203 -20.62 1.67 13.72
N TRP A 204 -20.71 0.68 14.61
CA TRP A 204 -20.69 0.96 16.05
C TRP A 204 -19.30 1.43 16.51
N ALA A 205 -18.24 0.76 16.05
CA ALA A 205 -16.85 1.06 16.41
C ALA A 205 -16.52 2.52 16.09
N GLU A 206 -16.74 2.94 14.85
CA GLU A 206 -16.51 4.31 14.35
C GLU A 206 -17.24 5.38 15.15
N LYS A 207 -18.52 5.13 15.46
CA LYS A 207 -19.32 6.04 16.29
C LYS A 207 -18.75 6.19 17.70
N HIS A 208 -18.27 5.10 18.29
CA HIS A 208 -17.71 5.15 19.64
C HIS A 208 -16.31 5.74 19.64
N LEU A 209 -15.50 5.44 18.62
CA LEU A 209 -14.21 6.05 18.41
C LEU A 209 -14.32 7.57 18.28
N ALA A 210 -15.25 8.07 17.45
CA ALA A 210 -15.52 9.51 17.31
C ALA A 210 -15.89 10.20 18.64
N THR A 211 -16.49 9.48 19.60
CA THR A 211 -16.76 10.00 20.95
C THR A 211 -15.57 9.91 21.90
N ALA A 212 -14.64 8.99 21.66
CA ALA A 212 -13.47 8.74 22.48
C ALA A 212 -12.28 9.64 22.11
N LEU A 213 -12.05 9.91 20.82
CA LEU A 213 -10.94 10.72 20.33
C LEU A 213 -10.82 12.11 21.00
N PRO A 214 -11.91 12.87 21.28
CA PRO A 214 -11.83 14.12 22.03
C PRO A 214 -11.17 14.00 23.42
N LYS A 215 -11.26 12.83 24.06
CA LYS A 215 -10.59 12.57 25.35
C LYS A 215 -9.09 12.34 25.15
N LEU A 216 -8.69 11.66 24.09
CA LEU A 216 -7.27 11.46 23.73
C LEU A 216 -6.61 12.79 23.36
N ILE A 217 -7.28 13.62 22.55
CA ILE A 217 -6.79 14.97 22.18
C ILE A 217 -6.55 15.83 23.43
N LYS A 218 -7.48 15.82 24.40
CA LYS A 218 -7.30 16.54 25.67
C LYS A 218 -6.22 15.93 26.58
N GLY A 219 -5.94 14.65 26.40
CA GLY A 219 -4.95 13.90 27.17
C GLY A 219 -3.53 14.07 26.64
N ALA A 220 -3.37 14.45 25.37
CA ALA A 220 -2.08 14.61 24.72
C ALA A 220 -1.39 15.92 25.13
N THR A 221 -0.06 15.88 25.16
CA THR A 221 0.82 17.00 25.49
C THR A 221 1.32 17.68 24.22
N SER A 222 1.86 16.92 23.28
CA SER A 222 2.38 17.37 21.99
C SER A 222 1.31 17.97 21.10
N GLU A 223 1.61 19.14 20.50
CA GLU A 223 0.72 19.77 19.52
C GLU A 223 0.61 18.94 18.23
N ASP A 224 1.67 18.26 17.82
CA ASP A 224 1.66 17.39 16.64
C ASP A 224 0.73 16.19 16.86
N LEU A 225 0.77 15.58 18.05
CA LEU A 225 -0.12 14.49 18.41
C LEU A 225 -1.58 14.96 18.48
N LYS A 226 -1.83 16.11 19.12
CA LYS A 226 -3.19 16.70 19.16
C LYS A 226 -3.73 16.94 17.76
N GLN A 227 -2.91 17.51 16.87
CA GLN A 227 -3.33 17.78 15.50
C GLN A 227 -3.59 16.49 14.73
N THR A 228 -2.74 15.48 14.88
CA THR A 228 -2.91 14.17 14.22
C THR A 228 -4.22 13.51 14.63
N ILE A 229 -4.52 13.43 15.93
CA ILE A 229 -5.77 12.84 16.44
C ILE A 229 -6.99 13.71 16.07
N THR A 230 -6.82 15.03 16.00
CA THR A 230 -7.89 15.95 15.57
C THR A 230 -8.25 15.74 14.10
N THR A 231 -7.26 15.56 13.22
CA THR A 231 -7.48 15.22 11.82
C THR A 231 -8.21 13.89 11.72
N HIS A 232 -7.73 12.87 12.42
CA HIS A 232 -8.36 11.55 12.43
C HIS A 232 -9.81 11.61 12.93
N LEU A 233 -10.13 12.40 13.96
CA LEU A 233 -11.52 12.60 14.40
C LEU A 233 -12.46 13.13 13.29
N GLU A 234 -11.99 14.02 12.43
CA GLU A 234 -12.81 14.49 11.30
C GLU A 234 -12.94 13.40 10.22
N GLU A 235 -11.89 12.61 10.00
CA GLU A 235 -11.94 11.42 9.12
C GLU A 235 -12.93 10.38 9.65
N THR A 236 -12.84 9.98 10.93
CA THR A 236 -13.77 9.05 11.60
C THR A 236 -15.24 9.48 11.46
N LYS A 237 -15.54 10.78 11.55
CA LYS A 237 -16.92 11.29 11.30
C LYS A 237 -17.36 11.09 9.84
N ASN A 238 -16.44 11.29 8.90
CA ASN A 238 -16.70 10.99 7.49
C ASN A 238 -16.85 9.48 7.28
N HIS A 239 -16.08 8.64 7.97
CA HIS A 239 -16.17 7.18 7.92
C HIS A 239 -17.54 6.68 8.38
N VAL A 240 -18.07 7.23 9.47
CA VAL A 240 -19.46 6.98 9.91
C VAL A 240 -20.46 7.27 8.79
N THR A 241 -20.31 8.41 8.11
CA THR A 241 -21.19 8.79 7.00
C THR A 241 -20.99 7.86 5.79
N ARG A 242 -19.75 7.48 5.51
CA ARG A 242 -19.40 6.57 4.41
C ARG A 242 -19.98 5.17 4.64
N LEU A 243 -19.98 4.68 5.88
CA LEU A 243 -20.63 3.42 6.26
C LEU A 243 -22.15 3.50 6.08
N GLU A 244 -22.79 4.64 6.31
CA GLU A 244 -24.22 4.82 5.99
C GLU A 244 -24.48 4.66 4.48
N SER A 245 -23.60 5.20 3.63
CA SER A 245 -23.64 4.96 2.19
C SER A 245 -23.36 3.50 1.82
N VAL A 246 -22.47 2.80 2.54
CA VAL A 246 -22.26 1.36 2.37
C VAL A 246 -23.55 0.58 2.64
N PHE A 247 -24.24 0.85 3.76
CA PHE A 247 -25.54 0.24 4.06
C PHE A 247 -26.57 0.51 2.96
N GLU A 248 -26.68 1.76 2.50
CA GLU A 248 -27.62 2.14 1.45
C GLU A 248 -27.34 1.40 0.14
N SER A 249 -26.07 1.29 -0.26
CA SER A 249 -25.65 0.63 -1.51
C SER A 249 -26.01 -0.86 -1.58
N ILE A 250 -26.16 -1.51 -0.42
CA ILE A 250 -26.55 -2.93 -0.32
C ILE A 250 -28.05 -3.13 -0.02
N GLY A 251 -28.82 -2.04 0.03
CA GLY A 251 -30.25 -2.05 0.33
C GLY A 251 -30.58 -2.35 1.79
N GLU A 252 -29.64 -2.12 2.72
CA GLU A 252 -29.82 -2.32 4.15
C GLU A 252 -29.95 -0.98 4.87
N LYS A 253 -30.66 -0.97 6.00
CA LYS A 253 -30.73 0.21 6.87
C LYS A 253 -29.52 0.25 7.80
N ALA A 254 -28.86 1.39 7.87
CA ALA A 254 -27.77 1.61 8.82
C ALA A 254 -28.21 1.27 10.26
N SER A 255 -27.47 0.35 10.88
CA SER A 255 -27.74 -0.14 12.22
C SER A 255 -26.40 -0.46 12.88
N ALA A 256 -26.26 -0.12 14.16
CA ALA A 256 -25.04 -0.36 14.91
C ALA A 256 -25.24 -1.61 15.78
N LYS A 257 -24.24 -2.49 15.80
CA LYS A 257 -24.15 -3.63 16.72
C LYS A 257 -22.89 -3.48 17.55
N LYS A 258 -22.99 -3.74 18.84
CA LYS A 258 -21.88 -3.48 19.77
C LYS A 258 -20.63 -4.29 19.38
N CYS A 259 -19.56 -3.59 19.04
CA CYS A 259 -18.26 -4.20 18.77
C CYS A 259 -17.49 -4.38 20.09
N LEU A 260 -17.35 -5.63 20.53
CA LEU A 260 -16.61 -5.97 21.76
C LEU A 260 -15.10 -5.71 21.63
N ALA A 261 -14.54 -5.87 20.43
CA ALA A 261 -13.12 -5.61 20.18
C ALA A 261 -12.79 -4.13 20.34
N MET A 262 -13.53 -3.25 19.65
CA MET A 262 -13.36 -1.80 19.79
C MET A 262 -13.65 -1.33 21.21
N GLU A 263 -14.68 -1.86 21.89
CA GLU A 263 -14.91 -1.52 23.31
C GLU A 263 -13.69 -1.86 24.18
N GLY A 264 -13.08 -3.03 23.98
CA GLY A 264 -11.87 -3.43 24.68
C GLY A 264 -10.71 -2.47 24.44
N LEU A 265 -10.45 -2.12 23.18
CA LEU A 265 -9.38 -1.19 22.79
C LEU A 265 -9.60 0.22 23.37
N LEU A 266 -10.83 0.73 23.36
CA LEU A 266 -11.16 2.04 23.93
C LEU A 266 -11.06 2.05 25.47
N ASN A 267 -11.35 0.92 26.12
CA ASN A 267 -11.14 0.76 27.56
C ASN A 267 -9.64 0.73 27.88
N GLU A 268 -8.84 -0.01 27.13
CA GLU A 268 -7.39 -0.03 27.26
C GLU A 268 -6.79 1.37 27.10
N ALA A 269 -7.23 2.12 26.07
CA ALA A 269 -6.82 3.51 25.89
C ALA A 269 -7.18 4.40 27.10
N THR A 270 -8.34 4.15 27.72
CA THR A 270 -8.77 4.87 28.92
C THR A 270 -7.93 4.53 30.15
N GLU A 271 -7.57 3.26 30.34
CA GLU A 271 -6.69 2.80 31.43
C GLU A 271 -5.28 3.38 31.28
N LEU A 272 -4.72 3.33 30.07
CA LEU A 272 -3.42 3.94 29.77
C LEU A 272 -3.40 5.45 30.08
N LEU A 273 -4.49 6.17 29.82
CA LEU A 273 -4.63 7.58 30.18
C LEU A 273 -4.78 7.84 31.69
N SER A 274 -5.26 6.87 32.48
CA SER A 274 -5.32 6.98 33.94
C SER A 274 -4.02 6.60 34.62
N ASP A 275 -3.26 5.71 33.99
CA ASP A 275 -2.01 5.15 34.54
C ASP A 275 -0.78 6.00 34.19
N THR A 276 -0.96 7.06 33.39
CA THR A 276 0.08 8.00 33.00
C THR A 276 -0.23 9.42 33.48
N ASP A 277 0.80 10.12 33.96
CA ASP A 277 0.66 11.48 34.46
C ASP A 277 0.31 12.48 33.36
N LYS A 278 -0.51 13.48 33.70
CA LYS A 278 -0.95 14.48 32.72
C LYS A 278 0.21 15.39 32.33
N GLY A 279 0.34 15.67 31.03
CA GLY A 279 1.34 16.62 30.54
C GLY A 279 2.73 16.02 30.33
N THR A 280 2.89 14.70 30.49
CA THR A 280 4.15 13.99 30.26
C THR A 280 4.24 13.44 28.84
N GLU A 281 5.46 13.20 28.38
CA GLU A 281 5.74 12.55 27.11
C GLU A 281 5.41 11.05 27.18
N VAL A 282 5.59 10.41 28.34
CA VAL A 282 5.15 9.01 28.57
C VAL A 282 3.64 8.84 28.30
N ARG A 283 2.82 9.83 28.64
CA ARG A 283 1.39 9.81 28.32
C ARG A 283 1.13 9.89 26.82
N ASP A 284 1.92 10.65 26.08
CA ASP A 284 1.84 10.71 24.62
C ASP A 284 2.23 9.37 23.98
N VAL A 285 3.27 8.69 24.48
CA VAL A 285 3.64 7.32 24.06
C VAL A 285 2.43 6.39 24.23
N ALA A 286 1.79 6.46 25.40
CA ALA A 286 0.66 5.60 25.74
C ALA A 286 -0.56 5.88 24.85
N ILE A 287 -0.84 7.15 24.54
CA ILE A 287 -1.88 7.55 23.59
C ILE A 287 -1.59 7.00 22.20
N ILE A 288 -0.37 7.18 21.68
CA ILE A 288 -0.01 6.68 20.35
C ILE A 288 -0.11 5.16 20.29
N SER A 289 0.42 4.46 21.29
CA SER A 289 0.34 3.00 21.36
C SER A 289 -1.11 2.50 21.35
N ALA A 290 -2.00 3.18 22.08
CA ALA A 290 -3.42 2.84 22.09
C ALA A 290 -4.10 3.14 20.74
N ALA A 291 -3.82 4.31 20.15
CA ALA A 291 -4.36 4.71 18.86
C ALA A 291 -3.94 3.74 17.74
N GLN A 292 -2.66 3.36 17.66
CA GLN A 292 -2.20 2.40 16.63
C GLN A 292 -2.85 1.02 16.75
N LYS A 293 -3.19 0.56 17.97
CA LYS A 293 -3.95 -0.68 18.15
C LYS A 293 -5.37 -0.57 17.59
N VAL A 294 -6.00 0.60 17.74
CA VAL A 294 -7.29 0.93 17.11
C VAL A 294 -7.15 0.92 15.59
N GLU A 295 -6.15 1.64 15.03
CA GLU A 295 -5.90 1.66 13.58
C GLU A 295 -5.71 0.26 13.00
N HIS A 296 -4.92 -0.60 13.67
CA HIS A 296 -4.64 -1.95 13.19
C HIS A 296 -5.90 -2.84 13.20
N TYR A 297 -6.77 -2.64 14.18
CA TYR A 297 -8.08 -3.28 14.21
C TYR A 297 -8.96 -2.80 13.03
N GLU A 298 -8.98 -1.50 12.74
CA GLU A 298 -9.78 -0.94 11.64
C GLU A 298 -9.23 -1.33 10.26
N ILE A 299 -7.91 -1.30 10.06
CA ILE A 299 -7.24 -1.78 8.85
C ILE A 299 -7.60 -3.25 8.56
N ALA A 300 -7.58 -4.10 9.59
CA ALA A 300 -7.96 -5.50 9.45
C ALA A 300 -9.46 -5.67 9.11
N SER A 301 -10.32 -4.88 9.76
CA SER A 301 -11.77 -4.92 9.60
C SER A 301 -12.19 -4.43 8.21
N TYR A 302 -11.76 -3.23 7.81
CA TYR A 302 -12.02 -2.66 6.49
C TYR A 302 -11.41 -3.50 5.37
N GLY A 303 -10.18 -4.02 5.54
CA GLY A 303 -9.56 -4.92 4.58
C GLY A 303 -10.37 -6.20 4.34
N THR A 304 -10.92 -6.77 5.42
CA THR A 304 -11.81 -7.95 5.36
C THR A 304 -13.11 -7.60 4.65
N LEU A 305 -13.82 -6.57 5.12
CA LEU A 305 -15.11 -6.14 4.58
C LEU A 305 -15.02 -5.74 3.10
N ARG A 306 -13.99 -5.00 2.71
CA ARG A 306 -13.75 -4.65 1.31
C ARG A 306 -13.60 -5.90 0.44
N THR A 307 -12.89 -6.92 0.92
CA THR A 307 -12.75 -8.20 0.20
C THR A 307 -14.07 -8.94 0.09
N LEU A 308 -14.85 -8.95 1.17
CA LEU A 308 -16.17 -9.57 1.20
C LEU A 308 -17.16 -8.85 0.27
N ALA A 309 -17.17 -7.52 0.26
CA ALA A 309 -17.98 -6.71 -0.63
C ALA A 309 -17.71 -7.05 -2.11
N GLY A 310 -16.43 -7.16 -2.50
CA GLY A 310 -16.07 -7.59 -3.85
C GLY A 310 -16.49 -9.03 -4.17
N THR A 311 -16.41 -9.93 -3.19
CA THR A 311 -16.87 -11.33 -3.35
C THR A 311 -18.38 -11.43 -3.52
N LEU A 312 -19.14 -10.56 -2.86
CA LEU A 312 -20.61 -10.49 -2.91
C LEU A 312 -21.13 -9.63 -4.09
N GLY A 313 -20.22 -9.01 -4.87
CA GLY A 313 -20.58 -8.15 -5.99
C GLY A 313 -21.05 -6.74 -5.61
N TYR A 314 -20.88 -6.33 -4.36
CA TYR A 314 -21.21 -4.99 -3.86
C TYR A 314 -20.12 -3.98 -4.25
N SER A 315 -20.08 -3.63 -5.54
CA SER A 315 -18.99 -2.83 -6.11
C SER A 315 -18.89 -1.43 -5.52
N GLU A 316 -20.02 -0.79 -5.22
CA GLU A 316 -20.06 0.52 -4.57
C GLU A 316 -19.56 0.44 -3.12
N ALA A 317 -20.10 -0.48 -2.31
CA ALA A 317 -19.60 -0.76 -0.97
C ALA A 317 -18.09 -1.06 -0.97
N GLN A 318 -17.61 -1.87 -1.91
CA GLN A 318 -16.19 -2.20 -2.04
C GLN A 318 -15.33 -0.94 -2.23
N SER A 319 -15.75 -0.02 -3.10
CA SER A 319 -15.03 1.24 -3.35
C SER A 319 -15.00 2.14 -2.11
N LEU A 320 -16.15 2.29 -1.44
CA LEU A 320 -16.28 3.10 -0.23
C LEU A 320 -15.41 2.54 0.92
N LEU A 321 -15.40 1.22 1.09
CA LEU A 321 -14.58 0.56 2.11
C LEU A 321 -13.07 0.63 1.79
N GLU A 322 -12.66 0.65 0.51
CA GLU A 322 -11.26 0.86 0.13
C GLU A 322 -10.81 2.31 0.41
N GLU A 323 -11.69 3.29 0.21
CA GLU A 323 -11.40 4.69 0.53
C GLU A 323 -11.13 4.87 2.03
N THR A 324 -12.00 4.35 2.91
CA THR A 324 -11.74 4.37 4.36
C THR A 324 -10.45 3.60 4.70
N LEU A 325 -10.25 2.41 4.13
CA LEU A 325 -9.03 1.63 4.39
C LEU A 325 -7.73 2.39 4.06
N ALA A 326 -7.75 3.24 3.03
CA ALA A 326 -6.61 4.07 2.67
C ALA A 326 -6.38 5.20 3.70
N GLU A 327 -7.45 5.80 4.20
CA GLU A 327 -7.42 6.82 5.27
C GLU A 327 -6.85 6.23 6.57
N GLU A 328 -7.30 5.05 7.03
CA GLU A 328 -6.76 4.41 8.26
C GLU A 328 -5.28 4.06 8.16
N LYS A 329 -4.84 3.55 7.00
CA LYS A 329 -3.41 3.29 6.79
C LYS A 329 -2.57 4.56 6.85
N ASN A 330 -3.13 5.67 6.38
CA ASN A 330 -2.47 6.96 6.47
C ASN A 330 -2.45 7.47 7.92
N ALA A 331 -3.53 7.31 8.68
CA ALA A 331 -3.58 7.65 10.10
C ALA A 331 -2.52 6.87 10.92
N ASP A 332 -2.39 5.55 10.73
CA ASP A 332 -1.33 4.75 11.37
C ASP A 332 0.09 5.21 10.99
N ALA A 333 0.30 5.57 9.72
CA ALA A 333 1.58 6.08 9.25
C ALA A 333 1.92 7.44 9.90
N LEU A 334 0.94 8.33 10.04
CA LEU A 334 1.12 9.61 10.73
C LEU A 334 1.39 9.42 12.23
N LEU A 335 0.68 8.50 12.89
CA LEU A 335 0.95 8.14 14.29
C LEU A 335 2.38 7.60 14.48
N THR A 336 2.83 6.74 13.57
CA THR A 336 4.22 6.24 13.55
C THR A 336 5.22 7.39 13.40
N GLN A 337 4.95 8.32 12.48
CA GLN A 337 5.80 9.49 12.28
C GLN A 337 5.88 10.37 13.54
N VAL A 338 4.78 10.56 14.27
CA VAL A 338 4.78 11.31 15.54
C VAL A 338 5.58 10.55 16.62
N ALA A 339 5.44 9.23 16.68
CA ALA A 339 6.19 8.38 17.60
C ALA A 339 7.71 8.49 17.39
N GLU A 340 8.14 8.45 16.12
CA GLU A 340 9.55 8.50 15.72
C GLU A 340 10.18 9.89 15.93
N ASN A 341 9.44 10.97 15.66
CA ASN A 341 10.01 12.32 15.62
C ASN A 341 10.10 13.04 16.97
N TYR A 342 9.29 12.66 17.97
CA TYR A 342 9.16 13.46 19.19
C TYR A 342 9.07 12.64 20.47
N VAL A 343 8.34 11.53 20.43
CA VAL A 343 7.81 10.93 21.67
C VAL A 343 8.78 9.92 22.28
N ASN A 344 9.54 9.15 21.49
CA ASN A 344 10.41 8.11 22.04
C ASN A 344 11.73 8.64 22.64
N GLU A 345 12.40 9.62 22.00
CA GLU A 345 13.66 10.17 22.52
C GLU A 345 13.44 11.08 23.73
N ALA A 346 12.36 11.85 23.77
CA ALA A 346 12.01 12.71 24.89
C ALA A 346 11.50 11.90 26.10
N ALA A 347 10.62 10.91 25.90
CA ALA A 347 10.13 10.06 26.98
C ALA A 347 11.23 9.18 27.60
N ALA A 348 12.24 8.75 26.82
CA ALA A 348 13.39 8.01 27.34
C ALA A 348 14.32 8.86 28.22
N ALA A 349 14.23 10.20 28.12
CA ALA A 349 15.02 11.15 28.90
C ALA A 349 14.25 11.69 30.13
N GLU A 350 12.97 11.36 30.28
CA GLU A 350 12.12 11.77 31.40
C GLU A 350 12.51 10.94 32.65
N THR A 351 12.93 11.61 33.73
CA THR A 351 13.20 10.99 35.04
C THR A 351 11.98 11.14 35.95
N GLU A 352 11.63 10.07 36.67
CA GLU A 352 10.50 9.95 37.62
C GLU A 352 10.17 11.22 38.44
#